data_AF-A0A1V5WZB6-F1
#
_entry.id   AF-A0A1V5WZB6-F1
#
_cell.length_a   1.000
_cell.length_b   1.000
_cell.length_c   1.000
_cell.angle_alpha   90.00
_cell.angle_beta   90.00
_cell.angle_gamma   90.00
#
_symmetry.space_group_name_H-M   'P 1'
#
loop_
_entity.id
_entity.type
_entity.pdbx_description
1 polymer ?
#
loop_
_entity_poly.entity_id
_entity_poly.type
_entity_poly.pdbx_seq_one_letter_code
_entity_poly.pdbx_strand_id
1 'polypeptide(L)'
;MKNLLVICVLMSFAIGLAGCCKNGKSVDCNTKLKDVEGQSGELGTSFSITCPAGCRGGSIWGTDTYTTDSPICLAGIHAGVIAQDKGGDVKVTIVKSLPSYKGSARNGVTTSDWANSWGDTAFQVSK
;
A
#
# COMPACT_ATOMS: atom_id res chain seq x y z
N MET A 1 39.29 49.88 -13.25
CA MET A 1 39.99 48.87 -14.09
C MET A 1 39.55 47.50 -13.55
N LYS A 2 38.72 46.67 -14.17
CA LYS A 2 38.46 46.37 -15.59
C LYS A 2 36.97 46.09 -15.80
N ASN A 3 36.46 46.54 -16.95
CA ASN A 3 35.15 46.20 -17.50
C ASN A 3 35.08 44.68 -17.78
N LEU A 4 33.91 44.06 -17.58
CA LEU A 4 33.40 43.11 -18.58
C LEU A 4 31.89 42.87 -18.45
N LEU A 5 31.20 43.32 -19.49
CA LEU A 5 29.86 42.95 -19.89
C LEU A 5 29.94 41.54 -20.51
N VAL A 6 29.33 40.50 -19.92
CA VAL A 6 29.14 39.20 -20.59
C VAL A 6 27.77 38.61 -20.25
N ILE A 7 26.83 38.89 -21.15
CA ILE A 7 25.93 37.93 -21.80
C ILE A 7 24.93 37.18 -20.91
N CYS A 8 23.72 37.74 -20.94
CA CYS A 8 22.44 37.07 -20.80
C CYS A 8 22.30 35.99 -21.90
N VAL A 9 22.40 34.70 -21.54
CA VAL A 9 21.94 33.57 -22.39
C VAL A 9 21.25 32.54 -21.51
N LEU A 10 19.92 32.57 -21.62
CA LEU A 10 19.00 31.44 -21.80
C LEU A 10 18.89 30.37 -20.70
N MET A 11 17.71 30.40 -20.08
CA MET A 11 16.85 29.23 -19.87
C MET A 11 17.51 28.01 -19.22
N SER A 12 17.46 27.98 -17.91
CA SER A 12 17.04 26.75 -17.24
C SER A 12 15.96 27.15 -16.27
N PHE A 13 14.72 26.98 -16.73
CA PHE A 13 13.54 26.98 -15.87
C PHE A 13 13.86 26.10 -14.68
N ALA A 14 13.83 26.70 -13.49
CA ALA A 14 13.63 25.96 -12.27
C ALA A 14 12.25 25.29 -12.36
N ILE A 15 12.16 24.14 -13.02
CA ILE A 15 11.14 23.15 -12.66
C ILE A 15 11.76 22.39 -11.51
N GLY A 16 11.56 22.93 -10.31
CA GLY A 16 11.59 22.10 -9.13
C GLY A 16 10.64 20.95 -9.40
N LEU A 17 11.19 19.78 -9.71
CA LEU A 17 10.47 18.53 -9.52
C LEU A 17 10.24 18.48 -8.02
N ALA A 18 9.04 18.94 -7.63
CA ALA A 18 8.46 18.76 -6.33
C ALA A 18 8.83 17.36 -5.86
N GLY A 19 9.48 17.28 -4.70
CA GLY A 19 10.05 16.05 -4.21
C GLY A 19 9.08 14.88 -4.34
N CYS A 20 9.59 13.72 -4.70
CA CYS A 20 8.95 12.47 -4.34
C CYS A 20 9.02 12.29 -2.80
N CYS A 21 8.59 13.28 -2.02
CA CYS A 21 8.23 13.07 -0.62
C CYS A 21 6.85 12.42 -0.61
N LYS A 22 6.74 11.22 -1.21
CA LYS A 22 5.67 10.31 -0.83
C LYS A 22 6.06 9.77 0.53
N ASN A 23 5.39 10.22 1.57
CA ASN A 23 5.52 9.68 2.93
C ASN A 23 4.96 8.24 3.06
N GLY A 24 4.88 7.47 1.95
CA GLY A 24 4.33 6.12 1.90
C GLY A 24 5.28 5.17 1.15
N LYS A 25 5.41 3.94 1.64
CA LYS A 25 6.20 2.89 0.96
C LYS A 25 5.49 2.52 -0.35
N SER A 26 6.10 2.77 -1.50
CA SER A 26 5.59 2.31 -2.79
C SER A 26 5.89 0.82 -2.96
N VAL A 27 4.90 0.02 -3.36
CA VAL A 27 5.02 -1.45 -3.44
C VAL A 27 4.51 -1.99 -4.79
N ASP A 28 4.73 -3.26 -5.07
CA ASP A 28 4.10 -3.96 -6.20
C ASP A 28 2.81 -4.69 -5.76
N CYS A 29 2.01 -5.14 -6.74
CA CYS A 29 0.70 -5.76 -6.48
C CYS A 29 0.75 -7.04 -5.65
N ASN A 30 1.89 -7.74 -5.61
CA ASN A 30 2.08 -8.98 -4.87
C ASN A 30 2.73 -8.76 -3.50
N THR A 31 3.12 -7.52 -3.16
CA THR A 31 3.73 -7.23 -1.87
C THR A 31 2.76 -7.55 -0.74
N LYS A 32 3.19 -8.45 0.15
CA LYS A 32 2.45 -8.91 1.34
C LYS A 32 2.94 -8.16 2.55
N LEU A 33 2.10 -8.05 3.57
CA LEU A 33 2.49 -7.37 4.80
C LEU A 33 3.70 -8.03 5.48
N LYS A 34 3.76 -9.36 5.51
CA LYS A 34 4.88 -10.08 6.12
C LYS A 34 6.23 -9.77 5.48
N ASP A 35 6.23 -9.33 4.22
CA ASP A 35 7.45 -9.00 3.46
C ASP A 35 7.82 -7.51 3.61
N VAL A 36 6.96 -6.68 4.24
CA VAL A 36 7.26 -5.27 4.53
C VAL A 36 8.11 -5.19 5.79
N GLU A 37 9.42 -4.97 5.60
CA GLU A 37 10.37 -4.86 6.71
C GLU A 37 9.94 -3.83 7.76
N GLY A 38 10.02 -4.26 9.03
CA GLY A 38 9.79 -3.42 10.22
C GLY A 38 8.33 -3.08 10.51
N GLN A 39 7.35 -3.75 9.88
CA GLN A 39 5.93 -3.36 9.95
C GLN A 39 4.98 -4.49 10.41
N SER A 40 5.50 -5.59 10.94
CA SER A 40 4.71 -6.81 11.24
C SER A 40 4.54 -7.12 12.73
N GLY A 41 5.09 -6.30 13.63
CA GLY A 41 5.25 -6.66 15.05
C GLY A 41 4.44 -5.86 16.09
N GLU A 42 4.12 -4.59 15.84
CA GLU A 42 3.50 -3.74 16.87
C GLU A 42 2.02 -3.48 16.58
N LEU A 43 1.15 -4.01 17.44
CA LEU A 43 -0.30 -3.86 17.31
C LEU A 43 -0.73 -2.39 17.41
N GLY A 44 -1.68 -1.98 16.58
CA GLY A 44 -2.20 -0.62 16.53
C GLY A 44 -1.35 0.34 15.71
N THR A 45 -0.13 -0.04 15.31
CA THR A 45 0.66 0.78 14.39
C THR A 45 0.00 0.86 13.03
N SER A 46 0.11 2.04 12.42
CA SER A 46 -0.43 2.30 11.08
C SER A 46 0.61 2.97 10.21
N PHE A 47 0.63 2.62 8.93
CA PHE A 47 1.53 3.20 7.95
C PHE A 47 0.86 3.22 6.57
N SER A 48 1.34 4.10 5.70
CA SER A 48 0.79 4.26 4.35
C SER A 48 1.62 3.51 3.32
N ILE A 49 0.93 2.79 2.45
CA ILE A 49 1.49 2.13 1.28
C ILE A 49 0.86 2.72 0.02
N THR A 50 1.68 2.98 -0.99
CA THR A 50 1.20 3.40 -2.31
C THR A 50 1.15 2.18 -3.23
N CYS A 51 -0.05 1.88 -3.71
CA CYS A 51 -0.34 0.79 -4.63
C CYS A 51 -0.40 1.27 -6.09
N PRO A 52 0.17 0.51 -7.04
CA PRO A 52 0.05 0.83 -8.45
C PRO A 52 -1.37 0.51 -8.95
N ALA A 53 -1.70 1.07 -10.12
CA ALA A 53 -2.91 0.71 -10.84
C ALA A 53 -2.82 -0.71 -11.43
N GLY A 54 -3.98 -1.33 -11.65
CA GLY A 54 -4.10 -2.58 -12.39
C GLY A 54 -3.80 -3.85 -11.60
N CYS A 55 -3.74 -3.78 -10.26
CA CYS A 55 -3.47 -4.97 -9.45
C CYS A 55 -4.58 -6.02 -9.59
N ARG A 56 -4.19 -7.24 -9.96
CA ARG A 56 -5.07 -8.37 -10.20
C ARG A 56 -4.36 -9.67 -9.85
N GLY A 57 -5.15 -10.67 -9.45
CA GLY A 57 -4.66 -12.01 -9.16
C GLY A 57 -3.86 -12.06 -7.86
N GLY A 58 -3.91 -13.20 -7.18
CA GLY A 58 -3.30 -13.40 -5.87
C GLY A 58 -4.28 -14.02 -4.89
N SER A 59 -3.76 -14.82 -3.98
CA SER A 59 -4.53 -15.39 -2.88
C SER A 59 -4.61 -14.38 -1.74
N ILE A 60 -5.82 -14.14 -1.27
CA ILE A 60 -6.14 -13.18 -0.21
C ILE A 60 -7.09 -13.90 0.74
N TRP A 61 -6.90 -13.73 2.03
CA TRP A 61 -7.69 -14.41 3.05
C TRP A 61 -8.33 -13.41 3.98
N GLY A 62 -9.62 -13.60 4.23
CA GLY A 62 -10.39 -12.74 5.14
C GLY A 62 -11.08 -11.55 4.49
N THR A 63 -11.81 -10.82 5.33
CA THR A 63 -12.67 -9.71 4.98
C THR A 63 -12.60 -8.70 6.11
N ASP A 64 -12.27 -7.45 5.78
CA ASP A 64 -12.03 -6.33 6.71
C ASP A 64 -10.82 -6.52 7.64
N THR A 65 -10.48 -7.75 8.01
CA THR A 65 -9.21 -8.19 8.59
C THR A 65 -8.60 -9.28 7.70
N TYR A 66 -7.34 -9.09 7.30
CA TYR A 66 -6.63 -9.90 6.33
C TYR A 66 -5.38 -10.55 6.96
N THR A 67 -5.05 -11.77 6.53
CA THR A 67 -3.82 -12.46 6.96
C THR A 67 -2.58 -11.74 6.46
N THR A 68 -1.47 -11.77 7.19
CA THR A 68 -0.24 -11.02 6.83
C THR A 68 0.43 -11.49 5.53
N ASP A 69 0.08 -12.67 5.01
CA ASP A 69 0.53 -13.16 3.72
C ASP A 69 -0.39 -12.79 2.54
N SER A 70 -1.47 -12.04 2.80
CA SER A 70 -2.31 -11.43 1.78
C SER A 70 -1.62 -10.22 1.13
N PRO A 71 -1.72 -10.04 -0.20
CA PRO A 71 -1.24 -8.83 -0.87
C PRO A 71 -2.03 -7.58 -0.43
N ILE A 72 -1.30 -6.53 -0.03
CA ILE A 72 -1.87 -5.33 0.59
C ILE A 72 -2.76 -4.56 -0.39
N CYS A 73 -2.31 -4.42 -1.64
CA CYS A 73 -3.05 -3.67 -2.65
C CYS A 73 -4.36 -4.33 -3.03
N LEU A 74 -4.39 -5.66 -3.10
CA LEU A 74 -5.63 -6.38 -3.38
C LEU A 74 -6.60 -6.33 -2.20
N ALA A 75 -6.10 -6.37 -0.96
CA ALA A 75 -6.92 -6.12 0.22
C ALA A 75 -7.52 -4.71 0.21
N GLY A 76 -6.73 -3.71 -0.19
CA GLY A 76 -7.18 -2.32 -0.37
C GLY A 76 -8.28 -2.18 -1.44
N ILE A 77 -8.15 -2.88 -2.57
CA ILE A 77 -9.20 -2.94 -3.61
C ILE A 77 -10.44 -3.67 -3.07
N HIS A 78 -10.26 -4.84 -2.46
CA HIS A 78 -11.35 -5.63 -1.89
C HIS A 78 -12.17 -4.83 -0.86
N ALA A 79 -11.50 -4.12 0.04
CA ALA A 79 -12.13 -3.24 1.01
C ALA A 79 -12.75 -1.96 0.41
N GLY A 80 -12.47 -1.66 -0.86
CA GLY A 80 -12.95 -0.43 -1.53
C GLY A 80 -12.21 0.83 -1.09
N VAL A 81 -11.02 0.70 -0.51
CA VAL A 81 -10.16 1.83 -0.11
C VAL A 81 -9.61 2.52 -1.36
N ILE A 82 -9.16 1.72 -2.33
CA ILE A 82 -8.63 2.18 -3.62
C ILE A 82 -9.38 1.52 -4.78
N ALA A 83 -9.39 2.18 -5.94
CA ALA A 83 -9.96 1.63 -7.17
C ALA A 83 -8.90 0.84 -7.95
N GLN A 84 -9.26 -0.34 -8.47
CA GLN A 84 -8.32 -1.23 -9.18
C GLN A 84 -7.64 -0.55 -10.37
N ASP A 85 -8.36 0.27 -11.13
CA ASP A 85 -7.88 0.96 -12.33
C ASP A 85 -6.97 2.16 -12.04
N LYS A 86 -7.01 2.70 -10.82
CA LYS A 86 -6.25 3.89 -10.41
C LYS A 86 -5.11 3.59 -9.44
N GLY A 87 -5.23 2.51 -8.66
CA GLY A 87 -4.37 2.30 -7.48
C GLY A 87 -4.61 3.40 -6.44
N GLY A 88 -3.57 3.73 -5.68
CA GLY A 88 -3.59 4.82 -4.71
C GLY A 88 -2.96 4.45 -3.37
N ASP A 89 -3.12 5.35 -2.41
CA ASP A 89 -2.59 5.16 -1.07
C ASP A 89 -3.57 4.35 -0.21
N VAL A 90 -3.02 3.42 0.56
CA VAL A 90 -3.73 2.55 1.49
C VAL A 90 -3.06 2.68 2.85
N LYS A 91 -3.83 3.08 3.86
CA LYS A 91 -3.38 3.04 5.25
C LYS A 91 -3.58 1.63 5.79
N VAL A 92 -2.48 0.98 6.14
CA VAL A 92 -2.46 -0.36 6.74
C VAL A 92 -2.34 -0.22 8.24
N THR A 93 -3.18 -0.92 8.98
CA THR A 93 -3.14 -0.99 10.45
C THR A 93 -2.88 -2.41 10.89
N ILE A 94 -1.89 -2.60 11.76
CA ILE A 94 -1.56 -3.90 12.34
C ILE A 94 -2.53 -4.21 13.47
N VAL A 95 -3.17 -5.37 13.41
CA VAL A 95 -4.14 -5.83 14.40
C VAL A 95 -3.79 -7.24 14.86
N LYS A 96 -4.43 -7.68 15.94
CA LYS A 96 -4.29 -9.06 16.41
C LYS A 96 -4.88 -10.02 15.39
N SER A 97 -4.24 -11.18 15.20
CA SER A 97 -4.80 -12.24 14.36
C SER A 97 -6.15 -12.74 14.88
N LEU A 98 -7.01 -13.17 13.96
CA LEU A 98 -8.31 -13.77 14.27
C LEU A 98 -8.16 -15.29 14.44
N PRO A 99 -9.04 -15.94 15.23
CA PRO A 99 -9.05 -17.40 15.32
C PRO A 99 -9.45 -18.09 14.00
N SER A 100 -10.17 -17.39 13.13
CA SER A 100 -10.48 -17.77 11.75
C SER A 100 -10.83 -16.53 10.92
N TYR A 101 -10.78 -16.65 9.60
CA TYR A 101 -11.04 -15.56 8.65
C TYR A 101 -12.14 -15.98 7.69
N LYS A 102 -13.10 -15.06 7.47
CA LYS A 102 -14.16 -15.25 6.49
C LYS A 102 -13.83 -14.50 5.21
N GLY A 103 -13.78 -15.21 4.09
CA GLY A 103 -13.66 -14.65 2.75
C GLY A 103 -14.99 -14.09 2.23
N SER A 104 -14.89 -13.15 1.30
CA SER A 104 -16.04 -12.62 0.58
C SER A 104 -15.63 -12.12 -0.82
N ALA A 105 -16.62 -11.71 -1.61
CA ALA A 105 -16.38 -11.06 -2.89
C ALA A 105 -16.86 -9.60 -2.83
N ARG A 106 -15.94 -8.66 -2.98
CA ARG A 106 -16.20 -7.20 -2.93
C ARG A 106 -15.32 -6.48 -3.95
N ASN A 107 -15.87 -5.45 -4.59
CA ASN A 107 -15.13 -4.56 -5.49
C ASN A 107 -14.34 -5.29 -6.60
N GLY A 108 -14.87 -6.41 -7.10
CA GLY A 108 -14.24 -7.21 -8.16
C GLY A 108 -13.10 -8.13 -7.69
N VAL A 109 -12.83 -8.20 -6.38
CA VAL A 109 -11.84 -9.11 -5.77
C VAL A 109 -12.58 -10.14 -4.93
N THR A 110 -12.14 -11.41 -4.98
CA THR A 110 -12.66 -12.49 -4.12
C THR A 110 -11.57 -12.95 -3.19
N THR A 111 -11.88 -13.05 -1.90
CA THR A 111 -11.00 -13.57 -0.85
C THR A 111 -11.51 -14.92 -0.37
N SER A 112 -10.61 -15.70 0.21
CA SER A 112 -10.90 -17.05 0.73
C SER A 112 -11.09 -17.07 2.24
N ASP A 113 -11.83 -18.05 2.71
CA ASP A 113 -11.88 -18.40 4.12
C ASP A 113 -10.51 -18.94 4.58
N TRP A 114 -10.20 -18.78 5.86
CA TRP A 114 -9.11 -19.46 6.54
C TRP A 114 -9.60 -19.96 7.90
N ALA A 115 -9.63 -21.29 8.08
CA ALA A 115 -10.31 -21.90 9.23
C ALA A 115 -9.57 -21.75 10.57
N ASN A 116 -8.28 -21.36 10.54
CA ASN A 116 -7.41 -21.29 11.70
C ASN A 116 -6.90 -19.87 11.92
N SER A 117 -6.17 -19.65 13.02
CA SER A 117 -5.38 -18.43 13.17
C SER A 117 -4.23 -18.39 12.17
N TRP A 118 -3.74 -17.19 11.90
CA TRP A 118 -2.57 -16.93 11.06
C TRP A 118 -1.58 -16.06 11.82
N GLY A 119 -0.53 -16.68 12.37
CA GLY A 119 0.46 -15.99 13.20
C GLY A 119 -0.15 -15.23 14.39
N ASP A 120 0.58 -14.24 14.88
CA ASP A 120 0.15 -13.39 16.00
C ASP A 120 -0.58 -12.10 15.54
N THR A 121 -0.32 -11.70 14.29
CA THR A 121 -0.81 -10.43 13.71
C THR A 121 -1.56 -10.65 12.41
N ALA A 122 -2.44 -9.71 12.13
CA ALA A 122 -3.20 -9.54 10.90
C ALA A 122 -3.21 -8.05 10.54
N PHE A 123 -3.89 -7.68 9.47
CA PHE A 123 -4.01 -6.28 9.10
C PHE A 123 -5.38 -5.87 8.64
N GLN A 124 -5.67 -4.59 8.83
CA GLN A 124 -6.83 -3.90 8.29
C GLN A 124 -6.36 -2.78 7.37
N VAL A 125 -7.23 -2.37 6.45
CA VAL A 125 -6.94 -1.32 5.48
C VAL A 125 -7.97 -0.21 5.58
N SER A 126 -7.52 1.03 5.45
CA SER A 126 -8.33 2.24 5.53
C SER A 126 -7.78 3.32 4.59
N LYS A 127 -8.54 4.40 4.38
CA LYS A 127 -8.07 5.58 3.65
C LYS A 127 -7.10 6.41 4.49
#